data_AF-A0A950XF49-F1
#
_entry.id   AF-A0A950XF49-F1
#
_cell.length_a   1.000
_cell.length_b   1.000
_cell.length_c   1.000
_cell.angle_alpha   90.00
_cell.angle_beta   90.00
_cell.angle_gamma   90.00
#
_symmetry.space_group_name_H-M   'P 1'
#
loop_
_entity.id
_entity.type
_entity.pdbx_description
1 polymer ?
#
loop_
_entity_poly.entity_id
_entity_poly.type
_entity_poly.pdbx_seq_one_letter_code
_entity_poly.pdbx_strand_id
1 'polypeptide(L)'
;FWQSSAPNVAQIIVLLEPETKKQRHRRKYAQGDLAPEKSFFFRGPGERLNLRANNLTIFAQLAEGIDDETWTHHLRRGDYAAWFREAIGDDELVEAAQRARREPEKSRELVLAAIREKYTRPG
;
A
#
# COMPACT_ATOMS: atom_id res chain seq x y z
N PHE A 1 36.48 17.76 10.02
CA PHE A 1 35.41 17.55 11.02
C PHE A 1 34.22 18.41 10.61
N TRP A 2 33.14 17.82 10.11
CA TRP A 2 31.79 18.39 10.19
C TRP A 2 30.78 17.26 10.14
N GLN A 3 29.94 17.25 11.16
CA GLN A 3 28.90 16.27 11.46
C GLN A 3 27.56 16.98 11.21
N SER A 4 26.62 16.34 10.53
CA SER A 4 25.23 16.81 10.50
C SER A 4 24.30 15.61 10.33
N SER A 5 23.69 15.22 11.44
CA SER A 5 22.53 14.34 11.52
C SER A 5 21.27 15.10 11.09
N ALA A 6 20.47 14.53 10.20
CA ALA A 6 19.03 14.78 10.12
C ALA A 6 18.36 13.56 9.46
N PRO A 7 17.30 12.99 10.06
CA PRO A 7 16.55 11.90 9.43
C PRO A 7 15.74 12.46 8.26
N ASN A 8 16.00 11.93 7.06
CA ASN A 8 15.28 12.23 5.83
C ASN A 8 13.84 11.73 5.95
N VAL A 9 12.93 12.60 6.40
CA VAL A 9 11.49 12.38 6.28
C VAL A 9 11.11 12.56 4.81
N ALA A 10 10.95 11.43 4.13
CA ALA A 10 10.56 11.36 2.73
C ALA A 10 9.25 12.15 2.50
N GLN A 11 9.36 13.31 1.85
CA GLN A 11 8.20 14.09 1.41
C GLN A 11 7.67 13.48 0.11
N ILE A 12 6.51 12.83 0.18
CA ILE A 12 5.82 12.28 -1.00
C ILE A 12 5.15 13.46 -1.74
N ILE A 13 5.65 13.78 -2.93
CA ILE A 13 5.03 14.76 -3.83
C ILE A 13 3.82 14.10 -4.50
N VAL A 14 2.61 14.49 -4.09
CA VAL A 14 1.35 14.03 -4.70
C VAL A 14 1.12 14.78 -6.01
N LEU A 15 1.41 14.12 -7.13
CA LEU A 15 1.13 14.62 -8.48
C LEU A 15 -0.38 14.44 -8.79
N LEU A 16 -1.14 15.53 -8.74
CA LEU A 16 -2.55 15.56 -9.12
C LEU A 16 -2.69 15.53 -10.66
N GLU A 17 -2.92 14.34 -11.24
CA GLU A 17 -3.17 14.16 -12.67
C GLU A 17 -4.67 14.02 -13.02
N PRO A 18 -5.09 14.42 -14.24
CA PRO A 18 -6.50 14.47 -14.65
C PRO A 18 -7.18 13.08 -14.78
N GLU A 19 -8.47 13.05 -14.43
CA GLU A 19 -9.34 11.88 -14.20
C GLU A 19 -9.31 10.79 -15.31
N THR A 20 -9.25 11.16 -16.59
CA THR A 20 -9.28 10.19 -17.71
C THR A 20 -7.98 9.39 -17.84
N LYS A 21 -6.84 9.95 -17.38
CA LYS A 21 -5.56 9.23 -17.32
C LYS A 21 -5.49 8.29 -16.12
N LYS A 22 -6.17 8.60 -15.00
CA LYS A 22 -6.20 7.76 -13.77
C LYS A 22 -6.64 6.32 -14.05
N GLN A 23 -7.66 6.10 -14.90
CA GLN A 23 -8.13 4.74 -15.21
C GLN A 23 -7.10 3.88 -15.96
N ARG A 24 -6.42 4.43 -16.99
CA ARG A 24 -5.35 3.71 -17.71
C ARG A 24 -4.15 3.43 -16.81
N HIS A 25 -3.86 4.34 -15.87
CA HIS A 25 -2.75 4.19 -14.92
C HIS A 25 -3.02 3.12 -13.84
N ARG A 26 -4.25 3.04 -13.32
CA ARG A 26 -4.68 2.05 -12.32
C ARG A 26 -4.39 0.61 -12.72
N ARG A 27 -4.72 0.20 -13.95
CA ARG A 27 -4.41 -1.16 -14.44
C ARG A 27 -2.92 -1.40 -14.63
N LYS A 28 -2.16 -0.37 -15.03
CA LYS A 28 -0.70 -0.47 -15.19
C LYS A 28 0.00 -0.68 -13.85
N TYR A 29 -0.50 -0.13 -12.74
CA TYR A 29 0.11 -0.26 -11.41
C TYR A 29 -0.38 -1.44 -10.59
N ALA A 30 -1.51 -2.02 -10.96
CA ALA A 30 -1.94 -3.28 -10.40
C ALA A 30 -1.00 -4.43 -10.75
N GLN A 31 -0.41 -4.43 -11.96
CA GLN A 31 0.41 -5.53 -12.48
C GLN A 31 1.82 -5.11 -12.93
N GLY A 32 2.13 -3.80 -13.02
CA GLY A 32 3.44 -3.28 -13.42
C GLY A 32 4.30 -2.84 -12.24
N ASP A 33 5.60 -2.65 -12.48
CA ASP A 33 6.57 -2.29 -11.43
C ASP A 33 6.44 -0.82 -11.02
N LEU A 34 5.98 -0.55 -9.79
CA LEU A 34 6.10 0.77 -9.17
C LEU A 34 7.57 1.04 -8.85
N ALA A 35 8.00 2.28 -9.10
CA ALA A 35 9.31 2.75 -8.64
C ALA A 35 9.49 2.49 -7.14
N PRO A 36 10.72 2.28 -6.64
CA PRO A 36 10.98 2.04 -5.22
C PRO A 36 10.35 3.09 -4.30
N GLU A 37 10.33 4.35 -4.74
CA GLU A 37 9.76 5.50 -4.03
C GLU A 37 8.24 5.44 -3.86
N LYS A 38 7.55 4.71 -4.76
CA LYS A 38 6.09 4.51 -4.73
C LYS A 38 5.70 3.11 -4.26
N SER A 39 6.68 2.27 -3.95
CA SER A 39 6.44 0.91 -3.46
C SER A 39 6.03 0.95 -1.99
N PHE A 40 5.18 0.00 -1.59
CA PHE A 40 4.88 -0.20 -0.18
C PHE A 40 5.96 -1.07 0.46
N PHE A 41 6.27 -0.82 1.73
CA PHE A 41 7.21 -1.62 2.49
C PHE A 41 6.54 -2.11 3.76
N PHE A 42 6.37 -3.42 3.88
CA PHE A 42 5.95 -4.05 5.13
C PHE A 42 7.12 -4.07 6.09
N ARG A 43 6.96 -3.31 7.18
CA ARG A 43 7.92 -3.18 8.28
C ARG A 43 7.28 -3.57 9.59
N GLY A 44 7.72 -4.71 10.12
CA GLY A 44 7.29 -5.18 11.42
C GLY A 44 7.77 -4.27 12.56
N PRO A 45 7.13 -4.36 13.74
CA PRO A 45 7.60 -3.66 14.93
C PRO A 45 9.04 -4.06 15.24
N GLY A 46 9.95 -3.08 15.26
CA GLY A 46 11.39 -3.29 15.45
C GLY A 46 12.22 -3.46 14.16
N GLU A 47 11.68 -3.12 12.99
CA GLU A 47 12.39 -3.09 11.69
C GLU A 47 13.02 -4.42 11.24
N ARG A 48 12.63 -5.54 11.87
CA ARG A 48 13.17 -6.88 11.54
C ARG A 48 12.68 -7.44 10.21
N LEU A 49 11.63 -6.84 9.63
CA LEU A 49 11.06 -7.20 8.35
C LEU A 49 11.07 -5.98 7.43
N ASN A 50 11.47 -6.17 6.17
CA ASN A 50 11.44 -5.13 5.15
C ASN A 50 11.10 -5.73 3.79
N LEU A 51 9.82 -6.08 3.61
CA LEU A 51 9.33 -6.66 2.36
C LEU A 51 8.76 -5.56 1.47
N ARG A 52 9.28 -5.46 0.24
CA ARG A 52 8.84 -4.47 -0.75
C ARG A 52 7.69 -5.03 -1.59
N ALA A 53 6.57 -4.34 -1.60
CA ALA A 53 5.49 -4.50 -2.56
C ALA A 53 5.56 -3.40 -3.62
N ASN A 54 5.99 -3.77 -4.82
CA ASN A 54 6.09 -2.88 -5.98
C ASN A 54 4.80 -2.83 -6.82
N ASN A 55 3.75 -3.55 -6.47
CA ASN A 55 2.42 -3.45 -7.07
C ASN A 55 1.37 -4.10 -6.15
N LEU A 56 0.09 -4.00 -6.53
CA LEU A 56 -1.01 -4.57 -5.76
C LEU A 56 -0.98 -6.11 -5.70
N THR A 57 -0.52 -6.78 -6.76
CA THR A 57 -0.40 -8.23 -6.77
C THR A 57 0.62 -8.72 -5.74
N ILE A 58 1.82 -8.15 -5.73
CA ILE A 58 2.86 -8.46 -4.74
C ILE A 58 2.41 -8.04 -3.35
N PHE A 59 1.75 -6.89 -3.20
CA PHE A 59 1.17 -6.49 -1.92
C PHE A 59 0.23 -7.57 -1.37
N ALA A 60 -0.70 -8.07 -2.19
CA ALA A 60 -1.63 -9.11 -1.78
C ALA A 60 -0.93 -10.41 -1.38
N GLN A 61 0.03 -10.86 -2.19
CA GLN A 61 0.83 -12.07 -1.91
C GLN A 61 1.60 -11.95 -0.59
N LEU A 62 2.26 -10.81 -0.36
CA LEU A 62 3.01 -10.58 0.88
C LEU A 62 2.06 -10.47 2.08
N ALA A 63 0.92 -9.79 1.92
CA ALA A 63 -0.06 -9.61 2.99
C ALA A 63 -0.63 -10.93 3.52
N GLU A 64 -0.69 -11.99 2.70
CA GLU A 64 -1.09 -13.34 3.12
C GLU A 64 -0.03 -14.04 4.00
N GLY A 65 1.24 -13.67 3.87
CA GLY A 65 2.36 -14.35 4.53
C GLY A 65 2.97 -13.59 5.72
N ILE A 66 2.63 -12.33 5.94
CA ILE A 66 3.12 -11.57 7.11
C ILE A 66 2.33 -11.89 8.38
N ASP A 67 2.97 -11.68 9.53
CA ASP A 67 2.33 -11.82 10.83
C ASP A 67 1.28 -10.71 11.09
N ASP A 68 0.35 -11.00 11.99
CA ASP A 68 -0.76 -10.11 12.35
C ASP A 68 -0.28 -8.83 13.06
N GLU A 69 0.87 -8.87 13.72
CA GLU A 69 1.45 -7.73 14.42
C GLU A 69 1.94 -6.68 13.41
N THR A 70 2.72 -7.11 12.41
CA THR A 70 3.16 -6.31 11.27
C THR A 70 1.96 -5.75 10.50
N TRP A 71 0.97 -6.58 10.22
CA TRP A 71 -0.22 -6.13 9.51
C TRP A 71 -0.97 -5.04 10.28
N THR A 72 -1.21 -5.28 11.57
CA THR A 72 -1.97 -4.38 12.44
C THR A 72 -1.22 -3.08 12.72
N HIS A 73 0.12 -3.12 12.78
CA HIS A 73 0.98 -1.95 12.93
C HIS A 73 0.71 -0.93 11.82
N HIS A 74 0.76 -1.37 10.57
CA HIS A 74 0.46 -0.51 9.41
C HIS A 74 -1.02 -0.13 9.32
N LEU A 75 -1.93 -1.05 9.65
CA LEU A 75 -3.38 -0.80 9.66
C LEU A 75 -3.75 0.34 10.63
N ARG A 76 -3.21 0.30 11.85
CA ARG A 76 -3.48 1.31 12.89
C ARG A 76 -2.93 2.68 12.51
N ARG A 77 -1.78 2.72 11.83
CA ARG A 77 -1.17 3.95 11.32
C ARG A 77 -1.90 4.53 10.09
N GLY A 78 -2.70 3.70 9.40
CA GLY A 78 -3.40 4.10 8.18
C GLY A 78 -2.53 4.05 6.93
N ASP A 79 -1.37 3.37 7.00
CA ASP A 79 -0.37 3.35 5.94
C ASP A 79 -0.94 2.76 4.63
N TYR A 80 -1.83 1.77 4.73
CA TYR A 80 -2.49 1.18 3.57
C TYR A 80 -3.37 2.18 2.82
N ALA A 81 -4.23 2.92 3.53
CA ALA A 81 -5.11 3.90 2.93
C ALA A 81 -4.32 5.06 2.30
N ALA A 82 -3.22 5.48 2.93
CA ALA A 82 -2.31 6.48 2.37
C ALA A 82 -1.68 5.97 1.07
N TRP A 83 -1.12 4.76 1.08
CA TRP A 83 -0.49 4.18 -0.10
C TRP A 83 -1.48 3.95 -1.26
N PHE A 84 -2.69 3.45 -0.98
CA PHE A 84 -3.73 3.28 -2.00
C PHE A 84 -4.17 4.61 -2.62
N ARG A 85 -4.14 5.71 -1.87
CA ARG A 85 -4.43 7.05 -2.39
C ARG A 85 -3.28 7.60 -3.22
N GLU A 86 -2.05 7.51 -2.72
CA GLU A 86 -0.90 8.23 -3.27
C GLU A 86 -0.21 7.48 -4.41
N ALA A 87 -0.02 6.16 -4.27
CA ALA A 87 0.69 5.35 -5.26
C ALA A 87 -0.27 4.74 -6.29
N ILE A 88 -1.44 4.30 -5.84
CA ILE A 88 -2.42 3.59 -6.69
C ILE A 88 -3.48 4.55 -7.25
N GLY A 89 -3.97 5.48 -6.42
CA GLY A 89 -5.06 6.39 -6.77
C GLY A 89 -6.41 5.68 -6.95
N ASP A 90 -6.71 4.66 -6.12
CA ASP A 90 -8.01 3.96 -6.14
C ASP A 90 -8.79 4.26 -4.85
N ASP A 91 -9.79 5.12 -4.96
CA ASP A 91 -10.58 5.59 -3.81
C ASP A 91 -11.40 4.46 -3.16
N GLU A 92 -11.81 3.44 -3.90
CA GLU A 92 -12.52 2.29 -3.30
C GLU A 92 -11.58 1.43 -2.46
N LEU A 93 -10.32 1.26 -2.88
CA LEU A 93 -9.31 0.59 -2.03
C LEU A 93 -9.00 1.43 -0.77
N VAL A 94 -9.00 2.76 -0.90
CA VAL A 94 -8.85 3.66 0.24
C VAL A 94 -10.02 3.49 1.22
N GLU A 95 -11.26 3.43 0.73
CA GLU A 95 -12.43 3.18 1.57
C GLU A 95 -12.40 1.78 2.22
N ALA A 96 -12.04 0.75 1.46
CA ALA A 96 -11.87 -0.60 1.98
C ALA A 96 -10.84 -0.65 3.11
N ALA A 97 -9.69 0.02 2.96
CA ALA A 97 -8.67 0.11 4.00
C ALA A 97 -9.14 0.89 5.24
N GLN A 98 -9.91 1.97 5.06
CA GLN A 98 -10.49 2.71 6.18
C GLN A 98 -11.53 1.89 6.94
N ARG A 99 -12.35 1.13 6.21
CA ARG A 99 -13.31 0.19 6.81
C ARG A 99 -12.58 -0.92 7.57
N ALA A 100 -11.55 -1.49 6.97
CA ALA A 100 -10.71 -2.52 7.57
C ALA A 100 -10.10 -2.06 8.91
N ARG A 101 -9.79 -0.77 9.08
CA ARG A 101 -9.30 -0.22 10.35
C ARG A 101 -10.32 -0.28 11.49
N ARG A 102 -11.62 -0.32 11.17
CA ARG A 102 -12.71 -0.48 12.16
C ARG A 102 -12.94 -1.94 12.54
N GLU A 103 -12.56 -2.87 11.67
CA GLU A 103 -12.74 -4.31 11.84
C GLU A 103 -11.38 -5.03 11.75
N PRO A 104 -10.48 -4.84 12.74
CA PRO A 104 -9.09 -5.30 12.65
C PRO A 104 -8.97 -6.81 12.41
N GLU A 105 -9.88 -7.62 12.96
CA GLU A 105 -9.88 -9.08 12.78
C GLU A 105 -10.17 -9.52 11.34
N LYS A 106 -10.98 -8.75 10.60
CA LYS A 106 -11.32 -9.01 9.19
C LYS A 106 -10.56 -8.12 8.23
N SER A 107 -9.70 -7.24 8.75
CA SER A 107 -9.06 -6.17 7.99
C SER A 107 -8.24 -6.68 6.82
N ARG A 108 -7.46 -7.75 7.04
CA ARG A 108 -6.64 -8.39 6.01
C ARG A 108 -7.51 -8.99 4.91
N GLU A 109 -8.53 -9.75 5.29
CA GLU A 109 -9.47 -10.36 4.35
C GLU A 109 -10.18 -9.30 3.51
N LEU A 110 -10.71 -8.24 4.13
CA LEU A 110 -11.42 -7.15 3.44
C LEU A 110 -10.54 -6.46 2.39
N VAL A 111 -9.30 -6.13 2.75
CA VAL A 111 -8.36 -5.47 1.82
C VAL A 111 -7.96 -6.42 0.70
N LEU A 112 -7.64 -7.68 1.03
CA LEU A 112 -7.27 -8.68 0.01
C LEU A 112 -8.42 -8.99 -0.94
N ALA A 113 -9.65 -9.10 -0.44
CA ALA A 113 -10.83 -9.33 -1.24
C ALA A 113 -11.04 -8.17 -2.24
N ALA A 114 -10.96 -6.91 -1.76
CA ALA A 114 -11.10 -5.74 -2.62
C ALA A 114 -10.02 -5.67 -3.71
N ILE A 115 -8.77 -6.02 -3.37
CA ILE A 115 -7.68 -6.10 -4.37
C ILE A 115 -7.95 -7.22 -5.37
N ARG A 116 -8.33 -8.41 -4.90
CA ARG A 116 -8.56 -9.60 -5.76
C ARG A 116 -9.71 -9.41 -6.72
N GLU A 117 -10.81 -8.83 -6.26
CA GLU A 117 -11.99 -8.54 -7.05
C GLU A 117 -11.67 -7.61 -8.22
N LYS A 118 -10.87 -6.55 -7.97
CA LYS A 118 -10.54 -5.55 -8.98
C LYS A 118 -9.38 -5.91 -9.90
N TYR A 119 -8.37 -6.63 -9.41
CA TYR A 119 -7.05 -6.64 -10.06
C TYR A 119 -6.43 -8.02 -10.26
N THR A 120 -6.94 -9.06 -9.59
CA THR A 120 -6.35 -10.40 -9.64
C THR A 120 -7.23 -11.42 -10.36
N ARG A 121 -8.48 -11.08 -10.71
CA ARG A 121 -9.31 -11.88 -11.61
C ARG A 121 -8.82 -11.67 -13.06
N PRO A 122 -8.32 -12.71 -13.76
CA PRO A 122 -8.01 -12.58 -15.17
C PRO A 122 -9.33 -12.34 -15.90
N GLY A 123 -9.44 -11.18 -16.55
CA GLY A 123 -10.49 -10.95 -17.55
C GLY A 123 -10.15 -11.65 -18.85
#